data_AF-A0A920AST3-F1
#
_entry.id   AF-A0A920AST3-F1
#
_cell.length_a   1.000
_cell.length_b   1.000
_cell.length_c   1.000
_cell.angle_alpha   90.00
_cell.angle_beta   90.00
_cell.angle_gamma   90.00
#
_symmetry.space_group_name_H-M   'P 1'
#
loop_
_entity.id
_entity.type
_entity.pdbx_description
1 polymer ?
#
loop_
_entity_poly.entity_id
_entity_poly.type
_entity_poly.pdbx_seq_one_letter_code
_entity_poly.pdbx_strand_id
1 'polypeptide(L)'
;MIRNIDNLIFIGHKEYLHGMNEFKNIMKKLNFYHLESIINSLGKKDNEKKTIFLFIGNDSNRDFKFLKQLALNMPERKFVVVTEQKEEELKILKI
;
A
#
# COMPACT_ATOMS: atom_id res chain seq x y z
N MET A 1 -13.94 24.23 -7.28
CA MET A 1 -14.03 23.22 -6.20
C MET A 1 -13.04 23.48 -5.07
N ILE A 2 -11.72 23.51 -5.30
CA ILE A 2 -10.71 23.69 -4.23
C ILE A 2 -10.75 25.07 -3.54
N ARG A 3 -11.17 26.15 -4.23
CA ARG A 3 -11.20 27.51 -3.65
C ARG A 3 -12.13 27.65 -2.44
N ASN A 4 -13.17 26.82 -2.36
CA ASN A 4 -14.19 26.84 -1.30
C ASN A 4 -13.90 25.84 -0.17
N ILE A 5 -12.69 25.26 -0.16
CA ILE A 5 -12.25 24.35 0.90
C ILE A 5 -11.42 25.17 1.90
N ASP A 6 -11.63 24.96 3.20
CA ASP A 6 -10.89 25.64 4.25
C ASP A 6 -9.60 24.91 4.63
N ASN A 7 -9.67 23.57 4.67
CA ASN A 7 -8.53 22.71 4.97
C ASN A 7 -8.49 21.52 3.99
N LEU A 8 -7.35 21.35 3.31
CA LEU A 8 -7.05 20.18 2.50
C LEU A 8 -6.02 19.34 3.24
N ILE A 9 -6.40 18.12 3.62
CA ILE A 9 -5.56 17.22 4.41
C ILE A 9 -4.95 16.16 3.49
N PHE A 10 -3.63 16.04 3.54
CA PHE A 10 -2.87 15.00 2.88
C PHE A 10 -2.41 13.98 3.90
N ILE A 11 -2.64 12.71 3.60
CA ILE A 11 -2.14 11.56 4.36
C ILE A 11 -0.84 10.99 3.77
N GLY A 12 -0.56 11.29 2.51
CA GLY A 12 0.66 10.92 1.80
C GLY A 12 1.60 12.10 1.63
N HIS A 13 2.87 11.91 2.01
CA HIS A 13 3.86 12.99 2.01
C HIS A 13 4.21 13.45 0.58
N LYS A 14 4.26 12.53 -0.38
CA LYS A 14 4.57 12.87 -1.78
C LYS A 14 3.44 13.69 -2.41
N GLU A 15 2.20 13.31 -2.13
CA GLU A 15 1.00 14.01 -2.58
C GLU A 15 0.92 15.40 -1.97
N TYR A 16 1.26 15.54 -0.68
CA TYR A 16 1.40 16.83 -0.02
C TYR A 16 2.44 17.72 -0.73
N LEU A 17 3.66 17.21 -0.95
CA LEU A 17 4.72 17.96 -1.63
C LEU A 17 4.32 18.37 -3.06
N HIS A 18 3.65 17.48 -3.79
CA HIS A 18 3.11 17.79 -5.11
C HIS A 18 2.06 18.90 -5.03
N GLY A 19 1.09 18.79 -4.10
CA GLY A 19 0.08 19.82 -3.88
C GLY A 19 0.67 21.17 -3.46
N MET A 20 1.76 21.16 -2.69
CA MET A 20 2.49 22.37 -2.31
C MET A 20 3.07 23.12 -3.51
N ASN A 21 3.58 22.38 -4.49
CA ASN A 21 4.17 22.94 -5.70
C ASN A 21 3.12 23.48 -6.66
N GLU A 22 2.00 22.76 -6.81
CA GLU A 22 0.91 23.11 -7.74
C GLU A 22 0.02 24.23 -7.21
N PHE A 23 -0.33 24.19 -5.92
CA PHE A 23 -1.38 25.04 -5.34
C PHE A 23 -0.83 26.15 -4.44
N LYS A 24 0.18 26.88 -4.92
CA LYS A 24 0.87 27.95 -4.18
C LYS A 24 -0.07 28.98 -3.56
N ASN A 25 -1.15 29.34 -4.26
CA ASN A 25 -2.10 30.38 -3.85
C ASN A 25 -2.97 29.99 -2.63
N ILE A 26 -3.00 28.72 -2.26
CA ILE A 26 -3.77 28.20 -1.12
C ILE A 26 -2.89 27.41 -0.14
N MET A 27 -1.58 27.61 -0.19
CA MET A 27 -0.59 26.93 0.63
C MET A 27 -0.96 26.87 2.12
N LYS A 28 -1.54 27.96 2.66
CA LYS A 28 -2.00 28.05 4.06
C LYS A 28 -3.13 27.07 4.43
N LYS A 29 -3.83 26.52 3.44
CA LYS A 29 -4.93 25.58 3.60
C LYS A 29 -4.48 24.12 3.50
N LEU A 30 -3.23 23.87 3.10
CA LEU A 30 -2.70 22.53 2.88
C LEU A 30 -2.08 22.03 4.18
N ASN A 31 -2.56 20.90 4.68
CA ASN A 31 -2.07 20.29 5.90
C ASN A 31 -1.63 18.84 5.62
N PHE A 32 -0.53 18.42 6.23
CA PHE A 32 -0.08 17.04 6.19
C PHE A 32 -0.35 16.36 7.54
N TYR A 33 -0.98 15.20 7.50
CA TYR A 33 -1.21 14.37 8.68
C TYR A 33 -0.54 13.02 8.47
N HIS A 34 0.41 12.68 9.35
CA HIS A 34 1.04 11.38 9.30
C HIS A 34 0.10 10.34 9.90
N LEU A 35 -0.30 9.35 9.10
CA LEU A 35 -1.03 8.20 9.63
C LEU A 35 -0.03 7.27 10.34
N GLU A 36 0.06 7.37 11.66
CA GLU A 36 0.88 6.45 12.43
C GLU A 36 0.24 5.06 12.43
N SER A 37 1.01 4.05 12.04
CA SER A 37 0.60 2.65 12.21
C SER A 37 0.83 2.26 13.67
N ILE A 38 -0.21 1.76 14.35
CA ILE A 38 -0.08 1.20 15.69
C ILE A 38 0.68 -0.14 15.56
N ILE A 39 2.00 -0.09 15.62
CA ILE A 39 2.87 -1.28 15.65
C ILE A 39 3.05 -1.67 17.12
N ASN A 40 1.97 -2.03 17.80
CA ASN A 40 2.09 -2.63 19.12
C ASN A 40 2.41 -4.13 18.98
N SER A 41 3.69 -4.44 19.23
CA SER A 41 4.24 -5.78 19.50
C SER A 41 4.00 -6.87 18.44
N LEU A 42 4.78 -6.85 17.35
CA LEU A 42 5.13 -8.10 16.67
C LEU A 42 6.20 -8.82 17.51
N GLY A 43 5.75 -9.69 18.42
CA GLY A 43 6.61 -10.46 19.30
C GLY A 43 7.71 -11.20 18.53
N LYS A 44 8.97 -10.94 18.87
CA LYS A 44 10.10 -11.70 18.36
C LYS A 44 10.09 -13.09 19.02
N LYS A 45 9.55 -14.09 18.32
CA LYS A 45 9.95 -15.48 18.53
C LYS A 45 10.95 -15.86 17.43
N ASP A 46 12.18 -16.05 17.85
CA ASP A 46 13.27 -16.58 17.04
C ASP A 46 13.06 -18.08 16.84
N ASN A 47 12.24 -18.44 15.86
CA ASN A 47 12.21 -19.78 15.30
C ASN A 47 12.82 -19.68 13.91
N GLU A 48 13.72 -20.58 13.52
CA GLU A 48 14.37 -20.63 12.20
C GLU A 48 13.37 -20.30 11.07
N LYS A 49 13.39 -19.04 10.62
CA LYS A 49 12.36 -18.54 9.71
C LYS A 49 12.74 -18.93 8.31
N LYS A 50 12.04 -19.91 7.74
CA LYS A 50 11.88 -19.97 6.27
C LYS A 50 11.47 -18.58 5.81
N THR A 51 12.22 -17.98 4.88
CA THR A 51 11.93 -16.62 4.38
C THR A 51 10.58 -16.64 3.66
N ILE A 52 9.55 -16.13 4.32
CA ILE A 52 8.20 -15.97 3.75
C ILE A 52 8.03 -14.51 3.35
N PHE A 53 7.57 -14.28 2.13
CA PHE A 53 7.10 -12.97 1.70
C PHE A 53 5.59 -12.86 1.97
N LEU A 54 5.21 -12.01 2.92
CA LEU A 54 3.82 -11.75 3.29
C LEU A 54 3.36 -10.45 2.63
N PHE A 55 2.32 -10.54 1.80
CA PHE A 55 1.66 -9.41 1.17
C PHE A 55 0.26 -9.25 1.78
N ILE A 56 0.01 -8.09 2.39
CA ILE A 56 -1.30 -7.73 2.95
C ILE A 56 -1.79 -6.50 2.19
N GLY A 57 -2.96 -6.60 1.60
CA GLY A 57 -3.54 -5.49 0.85
C GLY A 57 -4.93 -5.82 0.36
N ASN A 58 -5.85 -4.89 0.61
CA ASN A 58 -7.24 -5.00 0.18
C ASN A 58 -7.69 -3.83 -0.70
N ASP A 59 -6.75 -3.01 -1.19
CA ASP A 59 -7.10 -1.96 -2.13
C ASP A 59 -7.12 -2.49 -3.57
N SER A 60 -8.12 -2.06 -4.32
CA SER A 60 -8.31 -2.39 -5.75
C SER A 60 -7.21 -1.84 -6.65
N ASN A 61 -6.26 -1.07 -6.10
CA ASN A 61 -5.13 -0.48 -6.82
C ASN A 61 -3.84 -1.32 -6.68
N ARG A 62 -3.87 -2.50 -6.06
CA ARG A 62 -2.73 -3.41 -6.06
C ARG A 62 -2.59 -4.13 -7.39
N ASP A 63 -1.38 -4.14 -7.93
CA ASP A 63 -1.05 -4.92 -9.12
C ASP A 63 -0.80 -6.39 -8.76
N PHE A 64 -1.90 -7.13 -8.57
CA PHE A 64 -1.84 -8.56 -8.29
C PHE A 64 -1.28 -9.38 -9.46
N LYS A 65 -1.35 -8.87 -10.69
CA LYS A 65 -0.76 -9.54 -11.86
C LYS A 65 0.77 -9.55 -11.75
N PHE A 66 1.36 -8.41 -11.40
CA PHE A 66 2.78 -8.32 -11.12
C PHE A 66 3.17 -9.23 -9.94
N LEU A 67 2.40 -9.19 -8.84
CA LEU A 67 2.68 -10.04 -7.67
C LEU A 67 2.68 -11.53 -8.03
N LYS A 68 1.72 -11.97 -8.86
CA LYS A 68 1.65 -13.35 -9.36
C LYS A 68 2.89 -13.69 -10.21
N GLN A 69 3.27 -12.82 -11.14
CA GLN A 69 4.47 -13.04 -11.96
C GLN A 69 5.74 -13.11 -11.11
N LEU A 70 5.87 -12.24 -10.12
CA LEU A 70 6.99 -12.26 -9.18
C LEU A 70 7.08 -13.58 -8.42
N ALA A 71 5.94 -14.09 -7.91
CA ALA A 71 5.90 -15.36 -7.20
C ALA A 71 6.24 -16.56 -8.10
N LEU A 72 5.75 -16.55 -9.35
CA LEU A 72 6.06 -17.60 -10.33
C LEU A 72 7.54 -17.61 -10.74
N ASN A 73 8.20 -16.44 -10.76
CA ASN A 73 9.62 -16.31 -11.09
C ASN A 73 10.55 -16.66 -9.91
N MET A 74 10.00 -16.90 -8.72
CA MET A 74 10.77 -17.24 -7.50
C MET A 74 10.17 -18.47 -6.81
N PRO A 75 10.12 -19.63 -7.48
CA PRO A 75 9.41 -20.82 -6.98
C PRO A 75 10.02 -21.40 -5.70
N GLU A 76 11.27 -21.08 -5.39
CA GLU A 76 11.96 -21.49 -4.16
C GLU A 76 11.51 -20.69 -2.92
N ARG A 77 10.73 -19.62 -3.12
CA ARG A 77 10.26 -18.72 -2.05
C ARG A 77 8.77 -18.93 -1.79
N LYS A 78 8.39 -18.81 -0.52
CA LYS A 78 6.97 -18.88 -0.12
C LYS A 78 6.37 -17.48 -0.10
N PHE A 79 5.37 -17.26 -0.95
CA PHE A 79 4.54 -16.07 -0.96
C PHE A 79 3.22 -16.37 -0.26
N VAL A 80 2.78 -15.48 0.64
CA VAL A 80 1.47 -15.52 1.30
C VAL A 80 0.78 -14.19 1.03
N VAL A 81 -0.42 -14.25 0.48
CA VAL A 81 -1.22 -13.07 0.12
C VAL A 81 -2.49 -13.05 0.96
N VAL A 82 -2.72 -11.95 1.66
CA VAL A 82 -3.92 -11.71 2.48
C VAL A 82 -4.69 -10.55 1.85
N THR A 83 -5.85 -10.86 1.28
CA THR A 83 -6.70 -9.92 0.55
C THR A 83 -8.16 -10.39 0.59
N GLU A 84 -9.13 -9.49 0.48
CA GLU A 84 -10.55 -9.84 0.27
C GLU A 84 -10.89 -9.96 -1.23
N GLN A 85 -9.93 -9.61 -2.11
CA GLN A 85 -10.10 -9.78 -3.54
C GLN A 85 -10.26 -11.27 -3.87
N LYS A 86 -11.31 -11.59 -4.63
CA LYS A 86 -11.67 -12.99 -4.90
C LYS A 86 -10.60 -13.68 -5.74
N GLU A 87 -10.34 -14.94 -5.41
CA GLU A 87 -9.36 -15.80 -6.09
C GLU A 87 -9.63 -15.94 -7.61
N GLU A 88 -10.89 -15.78 -8.03
CA GLU A 88 -11.34 -15.79 -9.44
C GLU A 88 -10.74 -14.65 -10.26
N GLU A 89 -10.49 -13.49 -9.65
CA GLU A 89 -9.85 -12.34 -10.30
C GLU A 89 -8.32 -12.51 -10.42
N LEU A 90 -7.74 -13.43 -9.65
CA LEU A 90 -6.33 -13.84 -9.71
C LEU A 90 -6.08 -15.02 -10.69
N LYS A 91 -7.17 -15.69 -11.09
CA LYS A 91 -7.18 -16.82 -12.03
C LYS A 91 -7.33 -16.33 -13.47
N ILE A 92 -6.26 -15.74 -14.01
CA ILE A 92 -5.96 -15.89 -15.44
C ILE A 92 -4.74 -16.81 -15.56
N LEU A 93 -4.97 -17.94 -16.23
CA LEU A 93 -4.07 -19.04 -16.58
C LEU A 93 -3.77 -20.04 -15.45
N LYS A 94 -4.54 -21.14 -15.47
CA LYS A 94 -4.05 -22.48 -15.11
C LYS A 94 -3.04 -22.90 -16.17
N ILE A 95 -1.85 -23.29 -15.76
CA ILE A 95 -1.01 -24.27 -16.45
C ILE A 95 -0.65 -25.31 -15.39
#